data_AF-A0A243WB43-F1
#
_entry.id   AF-A0A243WB43-F1
#
_cell.length_a   1.000
_cell.length_b   1.000
_cell.length_c   1.000
_cell.angle_alpha   90.00
_cell.angle_beta   90.00
_cell.angle_gamma   90.00
#
_symmetry.space_group_name_H-M   'P 1'
#
loop_
_entity.id
_entity.type
_entity.pdbx_description
1 polymer ?
#
loop_
_entity_poly.entity_id
_entity_poly.type
_entity_poly.pdbx_seq_one_letter_code
_entity_poly.pdbx_strand_id
1 'polypeptide(L)'
;MKRTFTSLVGAAVLCLLHLTSTRAQTYQQVWADEFNTGISSSWVFETGGGGWGNNEKQYYQRANASVVNGILQITAKKETVGGMPYTSSRMKTQGLKEFKFGKIEARMKLPLGQGLWPAFWMLGSNINTVSWPACGEIDVMEHINAENKVYGTVHWDSNGHAEYGGNLVTTPQDYHVYAVEWEPTYIRWFVDGVKYHEINITNGTGSTEEFQRPFFLLLNLAVAGNWPGQTVDESKLPATMYVDYVRVYQKSGTTTPTPTATLLQAESYGSMNGVQLETTSDTGGGQNVGYIDQGDWMAYSNINFPVSGNYTLEYRVASPSGSTLSSDLNSGSIQLGNTAVPATGGWQTWTTVSRTVYINAGTYSFGVFAQTGGWNLNWIRITPPAGASTSAVLASPGASKIERASQQLQLYPNPVVDKLHVAASDLALVGSQYQILDAQGRQVSRGVLENGSANVATLPPGMYVLVVQTNGQPLTQRFIK
;
A
#
# COMPACT_ATOMS: atom_id res chain seq x y z
N MET A 1 -81.64 8.13 26.81
CA MET A 1 -80.50 7.22 26.55
C MET A 1 -79.33 8.07 26.07
N LYS A 2 -78.15 7.86 26.65
CA LYS A 2 -76.97 8.74 26.61
C LYS A 2 -76.17 8.68 25.29
N ARG A 3 -75.44 9.78 25.00
CA ARG A 3 -74.19 9.94 24.20
C ARG A 3 -74.32 10.09 22.67
N THR A 4 -74.14 11.28 22.08
CA THR A 4 -72.95 12.16 21.80
C THR A 4 -72.32 11.94 20.41
N PHE A 5 -72.27 13.05 19.66
CA PHE A 5 -71.45 13.34 18.48
C PHE A 5 -69.95 13.09 18.73
N THR A 6 -69.22 12.55 17.74
CA THR A 6 -67.87 13.03 17.36
C THR A 6 -67.33 12.47 16.03
N SER A 7 -67.27 13.36 15.04
CA SER A 7 -66.13 13.66 14.15
C SER A 7 -65.30 12.54 13.49
N LEU A 8 -65.34 12.51 12.16
CA LEU A 8 -64.27 11.98 11.30
C LEU A 8 -62.98 12.76 11.55
N VAL A 9 -61.92 12.08 11.99
CA VAL A 9 -60.54 12.54 11.86
C VAL A 9 -59.86 11.64 10.84
N GLY A 10 -59.57 12.18 9.66
CA GLY A 10 -58.70 11.54 8.69
C GLY A 10 -57.28 11.52 9.23
N ALA A 11 -56.73 10.33 9.46
CA ALA A 11 -55.32 10.16 9.77
C ALA A 11 -54.51 10.34 8.49
N ALA A 12 -53.83 11.48 8.36
CA ALA A 12 -52.77 11.66 7.38
C ALA A 12 -51.62 10.72 7.75
N VAL A 13 -51.39 9.70 6.93
CA VAL A 13 -50.18 8.87 7.01
C VAL A 13 -49.00 9.74 6.58
N LEU A 14 -48.26 10.24 7.58
CA LEU A 14 -47.00 10.92 7.37
C LEU A 14 -45.99 9.86 6.90
N CYS A 15 -45.80 9.76 5.59
CA CYS A 15 -44.78 8.90 4.99
C CYS A 15 -43.42 9.50 5.37
N LEU A 16 -42.80 9.02 6.46
CA LEU A 16 -41.40 9.31 6.78
C LEU A 16 -40.54 8.71 5.66
N LEU A 17 -40.21 9.55 4.68
CA LEU A 17 -39.07 9.36 3.80
C LEU A 17 -37.84 9.20 4.69
N HIS A 18 -37.47 7.95 4.95
CA HIS A 18 -36.14 7.63 5.44
C HIS A 18 -35.20 8.02 4.31
N LEU A 19 -34.62 9.21 4.41
CA LEU A 19 -33.39 9.54 3.72
C LEU A 19 -32.34 8.55 4.21
N THR A 20 -32.26 7.39 3.57
CA THR A 20 -31.08 6.57 3.61
C THR A 20 -29.97 7.47 3.08
N SER A 21 -29.10 7.92 3.97
CA SER A 21 -27.80 8.43 3.57
C SER A 21 -27.14 7.30 2.79
N THR A 22 -27.23 7.37 1.47
CA THR A 22 -26.41 6.56 0.58
C THR A 22 -24.99 7.00 0.86
N ARG A 23 -24.30 6.27 1.76
CA ARG A 23 -22.85 6.40 1.87
C ARG A 23 -22.29 6.14 0.50
N ALA A 24 -21.61 7.13 -0.08
CA ALA A 24 -20.81 6.93 -1.28
C ALA A 24 -19.89 5.72 -1.04
N GLN A 25 -19.93 4.75 -1.94
CA GLN A 25 -19.05 3.59 -1.88
C GLN A 25 -17.61 4.10 -2.03
N THR A 26 -16.87 4.12 -0.93
CA THR A 26 -15.50 4.66 -0.90
C THR A 26 -14.51 3.75 -1.62
N TYR A 27 -14.88 2.51 -1.93
CA TYR A 27 -14.07 1.52 -2.64
C TYR A 27 -14.36 1.51 -4.15
N GLN A 28 -13.33 1.65 -4.98
CA GLN A 28 -13.38 1.46 -6.43
C GLN A 28 -12.63 0.20 -6.83
N GLN A 29 -13.20 -0.56 -7.77
CA GLN A 29 -12.58 -1.76 -8.29
C GLN A 29 -11.32 -1.38 -9.08
N VAL A 30 -10.17 -1.88 -8.66
CA VAL A 30 -8.86 -1.64 -9.31
C VAL A 30 -8.40 -2.85 -10.11
N TRP A 31 -8.91 -4.03 -9.78
CA TRP A 31 -8.63 -5.26 -10.51
C TRP A 31 -9.75 -6.28 -10.27
N ALA A 32 -9.99 -7.13 -11.26
CA ALA A 32 -10.84 -8.30 -11.11
C ALA A 32 -10.43 -9.39 -12.09
N ASP A 33 -10.73 -10.63 -11.72
CA ASP A 33 -10.92 -11.72 -12.64
C ASP A 33 -12.36 -12.21 -12.51
N GLU A 34 -13.17 -11.92 -13.53
CA GLU A 34 -14.58 -12.32 -13.63
C GLU A 34 -14.74 -13.68 -14.30
N PHE A 35 -13.64 -14.31 -14.74
CA PHE A 35 -13.58 -15.61 -15.41
C PHE A 35 -14.49 -15.78 -16.66
N ASN A 36 -15.14 -14.73 -17.16
CA ASN A 36 -16.09 -14.77 -18.29
C ASN A 36 -15.53 -15.41 -19.56
N THR A 37 -14.23 -15.23 -19.84
CA THR A 37 -13.57 -15.73 -21.05
C THR A 37 -12.48 -16.76 -20.76
N GLY A 38 -12.45 -17.30 -19.54
CA GLY A 38 -11.39 -18.18 -19.06
C GLY A 38 -10.56 -17.57 -17.92
N ILE A 39 -9.57 -18.32 -17.47
CA ILE A 39 -8.64 -17.89 -16.42
C ILE A 39 -7.71 -16.83 -17.02
N SER A 40 -7.66 -15.62 -16.44
CA SER A 40 -6.85 -14.54 -16.99
C SER A 40 -5.35 -14.82 -16.90
N SER A 41 -4.56 -14.04 -17.64
CA SER A 41 -3.09 -14.08 -17.58
C SER A 41 -2.50 -13.53 -16.29
N SER A 42 -3.32 -13.19 -15.28
CA SER A 42 -2.86 -12.73 -13.97
C SER A 42 -2.49 -13.88 -13.03
N TRP A 43 -2.69 -15.13 -13.45
CA TRP A 43 -2.51 -16.33 -12.62
C TRP A 43 -1.33 -17.19 -13.08
N VAL A 44 -0.50 -17.58 -12.13
CA VAL A 44 0.54 -18.62 -12.24
C VAL A 44 0.05 -19.86 -11.50
N PHE A 45 0.24 -21.03 -12.11
CA PHE A 45 -0.12 -22.31 -11.50
C PHE A 45 1.08 -22.93 -10.80
N GLU A 46 0.88 -23.32 -9.55
CA GLU A 46 1.86 -24.11 -8.82
C GLU A 46 1.66 -25.60 -9.14
N THR A 47 2.77 -26.34 -9.25
CA THR A 47 2.76 -27.76 -9.60
C THR A 47 3.61 -28.52 -8.60
N GLY A 48 3.13 -29.68 -8.15
CA GLY A 48 3.86 -30.54 -7.23
C GLY A 48 3.04 -31.05 -6.05
N GLY A 49 3.55 -32.12 -5.44
CA GLY A 49 3.12 -32.64 -4.14
C GLY A 49 4.13 -32.29 -3.05
N GLY A 50 4.26 -33.15 -2.04
CA GLY A 50 5.27 -32.97 -0.98
C GLY A 50 4.76 -32.21 0.25
N GLY A 51 3.45 -32.06 0.38
CA GLY A 51 2.80 -31.68 1.64
C GLY A 51 2.75 -30.19 1.94
N TRP A 52 3.39 -29.32 1.14
CA TRP A 52 3.22 -27.85 1.16
C TRP A 52 3.35 -27.17 2.53
N GLY A 53 4.11 -27.78 3.46
CA GLY A 53 4.25 -27.30 4.85
C GLY A 53 3.24 -27.89 5.83
N ASN A 54 2.17 -28.52 5.33
CA ASN A 54 1.01 -28.95 6.11
C ASN A 54 0.68 -30.45 5.97
N ASN A 55 1.62 -31.27 5.48
CA ASN A 55 1.42 -32.70 5.22
C ASN A 55 0.19 -33.00 4.35
N GLU A 56 -0.07 -32.13 3.36
CA GLU A 56 -1.11 -32.27 2.35
C GLU A 56 -0.87 -33.48 1.41
N LYS A 57 -1.94 -34.10 0.90
CA LYS A 57 -1.89 -35.34 0.11
C LYS A 57 -2.20 -35.18 -1.39
N GLN A 58 -2.44 -33.98 -1.89
CA GLN A 58 -2.61 -33.75 -3.32
C GLN A 58 -1.29 -33.45 -4.05
N TYR A 59 -1.28 -33.74 -5.34
CA TYR A 59 -0.36 -33.15 -6.31
C TYR A 59 -1.09 -32.00 -7.02
N TYR A 60 -0.61 -30.77 -6.87
CA TYR A 60 -1.16 -29.64 -7.62
C TYR A 60 -0.70 -29.69 -9.08
N GLN A 61 -1.62 -29.41 -10.01
CA GLN A 61 -1.34 -29.31 -11.44
C GLN A 61 -2.36 -28.41 -12.15
N ARG A 62 -1.99 -27.85 -13.30
CA ARG A 62 -2.85 -26.95 -14.11
C ARG A 62 -4.17 -27.59 -14.54
N ALA A 63 -4.15 -28.90 -14.82
CA ALA A 63 -5.27 -29.63 -15.42
C ALA A 63 -6.52 -29.74 -14.52
N ASN A 64 -6.40 -29.42 -13.23
CA ASN A 64 -7.48 -29.49 -12.26
C ASN A 64 -8.25 -28.17 -12.12
N ALA A 65 -7.87 -27.12 -12.85
CA ALA A 65 -8.59 -25.85 -12.91
C ALA A 65 -9.17 -25.62 -14.31
N SER A 66 -10.44 -25.26 -14.41
CA SER A 66 -11.09 -24.90 -15.67
C SER A 66 -12.11 -23.79 -15.45
N VAL A 67 -12.56 -23.16 -16.53
CA VAL A 67 -13.69 -22.24 -16.48
C VAL A 67 -14.84 -22.85 -17.25
N VAL A 68 -16.01 -22.89 -16.62
CA VAL A 68 -17.26 -23.36 -17.24
C VAL A 68 -18.33 -22.32 -16.97
N ASN A 69 -18.93 -21.77 -18.02
CA ASN A 69 -19.99 -20.75 -17.94
C ASN A 69 -19.60 -19.52 -17.10
N GLY A 70 -18.37 -19.03 -17.28
CA GLY A 70 -17.86 -17.87 -16.54
C GLY A 70 -17.48 -18.16 -15.08
N ILE A 71 -17.51 -19.41 -14.62
CA ILE A 71 -17.14 -19.79 -13.25
C ILE A 71 -15.83 -20.58 -13.27
N LEU A 72 -14.84 -20.13 -12.52
CA LEU A 72 -13.63 -20.92 -12.25
C LEU A 72 -14.00 -22.12 -11.36
N GLN A 73 -13.56 -23.30 -11.78
CA GLN A 73 -13.73 -24.56 -11.08
C GLN A 73 -12.35 -25.16 -10.76
N ILE A 74 -12.01 -25.26 -9.48
CA ILE A 74 -10.84 -25.99 -8.98
C ILE A 74 -11.34 -27.34 -8.46
N THR A 75 -10.91 -28.43 -9.07
CA THR A 75 -11.44 -29.78 -8.78
C THR A 75 -10.37 -30.69 -8.21
N ALA A 76 -10.58 -31.14 -6.97
CA ALA A 76 -9.82 -32.22 -6.36
C ALA A 76 -10.30 -33.58 -6.90
N LYS A 77 -9.38 -34.48 -7.25
CA LYS A 77 -9.69 -35.81 -7.80
C LYS A 77 -8.91 -36.90 -7.08
N LYS A 78 -9.48 -38.10 -7.01
CA LYS A 78 -8.74 -39.32 -6.70
C LYS A 78 -8.01 -39.78 -7.96
N GLU A 79 -6.76 -39.40 -8.06
CA GLU A 79 -5.91 -39.63 -9.23
C GLU A 79 -4.46 -39.63 -8.76
N THR A 80 -3.71 -40.67 -9.12
CA THR A 80 -2.32 -40.80 -8.69
C THR A 80 -1.37 -40.10 -9.65
N VAL A 81 -0.75 -39.01 -9.19
CA VAL A 81 0.26 -38.25 -9.95
C VAL A 81 1.42 -37.90 -9.02
N GLY A 82 2.65 -38.07 -9.49
CA GLY A 82 3.86 -37.71 -8.74
C GLY A 82 3.98 -38.39 -7.36
N GLY A 83 3.45 -39.61 -7.23
CA GLY A 83 3.44 -40.37 -5.98
C GLY A 83 2.36 -39.95 -4.97
N MET A 84 1.56 -38.93 -5.27
CA MET A 84 0.45 -38.50 -4.41
C MET A 84 -0.86 -39.17 -4.85
N PRO A 85 -1.75 -39.55 -3.91
CA PRO A 85 -3.01 -40.24 -4.22
C PRO A 85 -4.11 -39.35 -4.81
N TYR A 86 -3.98 -38.03 -4.71
CA TYR A 86 -4.97 -37.06 -5.18
C TYR A 86 -4.33 -36.01 -6.08
N THR A 87 -5.13 -35.38 -6.95
CA THR A 87 -4.74 -34.20 -7.73
C THR A 87 -5.65 -33.02 -7.44
N SER A 88 -5.13 -31.79 -7.55
CA SER A 88 -5.92 -30.54 -7.42
C SER A 88 -5.21 -29.39 -8.14
N SER A 89 -5.66 -28.14 -7.98
CA SER A 89 -4.91 -26.95 -8.42
C SER A 89 -4.69 -25.96 -7.29
N ARG A 90 -3.54 -25.28 -7.38
CA ARG A 90 -3.16 -24.11 -6.61
C ARG A 90 -2.68 -23.05 -7.60
N MET A 91 -3.23 -21.85 -7.51
CA MET A 91 -2.89 -20.73 -8.38
C MET A 91 -2.62 -19.48 -7.57
N LYS A 92 -1.71 -18.64 -8.07
CA LYS A 92 -1.29 -17.41 -7.41
C LYS A 92 -1.08 -16.27 -8.40
N THR A 93 -1.12 -15.03 -7.92
CA THR A 93 -0.85 -13.84 -8.74
C THR A 93 0.55 -13.27 -8.56
N GLN A 94 1.45 -13.98 -7.85
CA GLN A 94 2.81 -13.53 -7.54
C GLN A 94 3.58 -13.04 -8.77
N GLY A 95 4.17 -11.85 -8.71
CA GLY A 95 4.89 -11.23 -9.82
C GLY A 95 4.02 -10.69 -10.96
N LEU A 96 2.69 -10.83 -10.88
CA LEU A 96 1.73 -10.37 -11.89
C LEU A 96 0.73 -9.34 -11.33
N LYS A 97 0.14 -9.64 -10.17
CA LYS A 97 -0.75 -8.75 -9.42
C LYS A 97 -0.44 -8.84 -7.93
N GLU A 98 -0.07 -7.71 -7.37
CA GLU A 98 0.25 -7.53 -5.97
C GLU A 98 -0.46 -6.27 -5.48
N PHE A 99 -1.03 -6.34 -4.29
CA PHE A 99 -1.86 -5.30 -3.71
C PHE A 99 -1.35 -4.95 -2.33
N LYS A 100 -1.39 -3.66 -1.99
CA LYS A 100 -1.21 -3.18 -0.63
C LYS A 100 -2.46 -2.43 -0.23
N PHE A 101 -3.15 -2.93 0.80
CA PHE A 101 -4.46 -2.48 1.24
C PHE A 101 -5.55 -2.61 0.17
N GLY A 102 -6.79 -2.53 0.63
CA GLY A 102 -7.97 -2.63 -0.21
C GLY A 102 -9.06 -3.48 0.42
N LYS A 103 -10.17 -3.59 -0.29
CA LYS A 103 -11.15 -4.65 -0.08
C LYS A 103 -10.86 -5.74 -1.10
N ILE A 104 -10.53 -6.92 -0.62
CA ILE A 104 -10.26 -8.10 -1.45
C ILE A 104 -11.42 -9.06 -1.20
N GLU A 105 -12.13 -9.46 -2.25
CA GLU A 105 -13.26 -10.37 -2.14
C GLU A 105 -13.29 -11.41 -3.26
N ALA A 106 -13.84 -12.57 -2.95
CA ALA A 106 -14.20 -13.58 -3.93
C ALA A 106 -15.59 -14.11 -3.63
N ARG A 107 -16.41 -14.29 -4.68
CA ARG A 107 -17.71 -14.94 -4.56
C ARG A 107 -17.53 -16.42 -4.87
N MET A 108 -17.71 -17.28 -3.87
CA MET A 108 -17.34 -18.69 -3.96
C MET A 108 -18.38 -19.62 -3.36
N LYS A 109 -18.38 -20.85 -3.85
CA LYS A 109 -19.11 -22.01 -3.32
C LYS A 109 -18.13 -23.16 -3.12
N LEU A 110 -18.15 -23.76 -1.93
CA LEU A 110 -17.13 -24.68 -1.46
C LEU A 110 -17.63 -26.14 -1.42
N PRO A 111 -16.77 -27.13 -1.69
CA PRO A 111 -17.12 -28.53 -1.51
C PRO A 111 -17.09 -28.90 -0.01
N LEU A 112 -17.93 -29.86 0.39
CA LEU A 112 -17.86 -30.47 1.72
C LEU A 112 -17.46 -31.94 1.60
N GLY A 113 -16.57 -32.38 2.49
CA GLY A 113 -16.14 -33.75 2.58
C GLY A 113 -14.93 -33.85 3.51
N GLN A 114 -14.89 -34.89 4.35
CA GLN A 114 -13.75 -35.13 5.24
C GLN A 114 -12.45 -35.11 4.43
N GLY A 115 -11.47 -34.35 4.91
CA GLY A 115 -10.17 -34.14 4.27
C GLY A 115 -10.11 -33.00 3.23
N LEU A 116 -11.23 -32.40 2.81
CA LEU A 116 -11.18 -31.27 1.87
C LEU A 116 -10.83 -29.97 2.59
N TRP A 117 -9.99 -29.14 1.96
CA TRP A 117 -9.54 -27.87 2.54
C TRP A 117 -9.38 -26.79 1.43
N PRO A 118 -10.48 -26.12 1.02
CA PRO A 118 -10.42 -24.96 0.14
C PRO A 118 -9.91 -23.71 0.87
N ALA A 119 -9.15 -22.89 0.17
CA ALA A 119 -8.63 -21.63 0.68
C ALA A 119 -8.62 -20.52 -0.38
N PHE A 120 -8.94 -19.30 0.06
CA PHE A 120 -8.69 -18.03 -0.61
C PHE A 120 -7.88 -17.15 0.34
N TRP A 121 -6.66 -16.81 -0.06
CA TRP A 121 -5.66 -16.29 0.87
C TRP A 121 -4.61 -15.47 0.14
N MET A 122 -3.69 -14.89 0.90
CA MET A 122 -2.71 -13.93 0.43
C MET A 122 -1.38 -14.14 1.14
N LEU A 123 -0.27 -13.95 0.42
CA LEU A 123 1.09 -13.98 0.99
C LEU A 123 1.84 -12.71 0.64
N GLY A 124 2.73 -12.29 1.54
CA GLY A 124 3.62 -11.16 1.29
C GLY A 124 4.52 -11.40 0.08
N SER A 125 4.60 -10.39 -0.79
CA SER A 125 5.32 -10.49 -2.08
C SER A 125 6.84 -10.68 -1.89
N ASN A 126 7.34 -10.36 -0.70
CA ASN A 126 8.73 -10.54 -0.29
C ASN A 126 9.05 -11.96 0.23
N ILE A 127 8.14 -12.95 0.14
CA ILE A 127 8.35 -14.33 0.60
C ILE A 127 9.67 -14.96 0.14
N ASN A 128 10.13 -14.69 -1.08
CA ASN A 128 11.39 -15.24 -1.60
C ASN A 128 12.64 -14.61 -0.97
N THR A 129 12.49 -13.54 -0.19
CA THR A 129 13.59 -12.84 0.48
C THR A 129 13.60 -13.04 1.99
N VAL A 130 12.44 -13.13 2.63
CA VAL A 130 12.32 -13.24 4.09
C VAL A 130 11.73 -14.57 4.57
N SER A 131 11.27 -15.42 3.66
CA SER A 131 10.55 -16.67 3.96
C SER A 131 9.23 -16.46 4.71
N TRP A 132 8.51 -17.55 4.92
CA TRP A 132 7.39 -17.62 5.85
C TRP A 132 7.90 -17.89 7.28
N PRO A 133 7.29 -17.31 8.34
CA PRO A 133 6.11 -16.44 8.35
C PRO A 133 6.42 -14.94 8.22
N ALA A 134 7.69 -14.54 8.11
CA ALA A 134 8.12 -13.13 8.09
C ALA A 134 7.69 -12.33 6.84
N CYS A 135 7.11 -13.00 5.83
CA CYS A 135 6.44 -12.34 4.71
C CYS A 135 5.02 -11.89 5.06
N GLY A 136 4.39 -12.52 6.06
CA GLY A 136 2.99 -12.35 6.41
C GLY A 136 2.04 -13.14 5.50
N GLU A 137 0.92 -13.54 6.08
CA GLU A 137 -0.15 -14.29 5.44
C GLU A 137 -1.51 -13.75 5.89
N ILE A 138 -2.44 -13.57 4.94
CA ILE A 138 -3.84 -13.19 5.23
C ILE A 138 -4.75 -14.22 4.58
N ASP A 139 -5.38 -15.05 5.40
CA ASP A 139 -6.36 -16.03 4.98
C ASP A 139 -7.73 -15.38 4.92
N VAL A 140 -8.16 -14.98 3.72
CA VAL A 140 -9.47 -14.33 3.52
C VAL A 140 -10.59 -15.31 3.83
N MET A 141 -10.42 -16.58 3.46
CA MET A 141 -11.32 -17.67 3.78
C MET A 141 -10.57 -18.99 3.75
N GLU A 142 -10.71 -19.75 4.82
CA GLU A 142 -10.46 -21.19 4.84
C GLU A 142 -11.68 -21.96 5.33
N HIS A 143 -11.80 -23.19 4.86
CA HIS A 143 -12.82 -24.15 5.31
C HIS A 143 -12.20 -25.54 5.34
N ILE A 144 -12.65 -26.39 6.28
CA ILE A 144 -12.22 -27.78 6.34
C ILE A 144 -13.40 -28.74 6.45
N ASN A 145 -13.20 -29.94 5.91
CA ASN A 145 -14.06 -31.09 6.10
C ASN A 145 -15.51 -30.82 5.66
N ALA A 146 -16.46 -31.03 6.57
CA ALA A 146 -17.88 -30.78 6.35
C ALA A 146 -18.45 -29.79 7.39
N GLU A 147 -17.58 -28.91 7.92
CA GLU A 147 -18.00 -27.94 8.93
C GLU A 147 -18.98 -26.91 8.34
N ASN A 148 -19.87 -26.40 9.19
CA ASN A 148 -20.81 -25.32 8.87
C ASN A 148 -20.26 -23.95 9.25
N LYS A 149 -18.94 -23.75 9.14
CA LYS A 149 -18.26 -22.49 9.47
C LYS A 149 -17.03 -22.31 8.60
N VAL A 150 -16.63 -21.06 8.42
CA VAL A 150 -15.39 -20.67 7.74
C VAL A 150 -14.49 -19.90 8.69
N TYR A 151 -13.20 -19.84 8.36
CA TYR A 151 -12.16 -19.22 9.15
C TYR A 151 -11.53 -18.07 8.37
N GLY A 152 -11.10 -17.04 9.09
CA GLY A 152 -10.22 -16.01 8.56
C GLY A 152 -9.12 -15.75 9.58
N THR A 153 -7.88 -15.74 9.09
CA THR A 153 -6.69 -15.80 9.95
C THR A 153 -5.59 -14.91 9.37
N VAL A 154 -4.70 -14.42 10.22
CA VAL A 154 -3.41 -13.87 9.83
C VAL A 154 -2.29 -14.67 10.47
N HIS A 155 -1.18 -14.85 9.74
CA HIS A 155 0.06 -15.41 10.26
C HIS A 155 1.23 -14.46 10.00
N TRP A 156 2.13 -14.30 10.97
CA TRP A 156 3.30 -13.41 10.86
C TRP A 156 4.44 -13.86 11.77
N ASP A 157 5.58 -13.15 11.72
CA ASP A 157 6.71 -13.39 12.61
C ASP A 157 6.67 -12.45 13.82
N SER A 158 6.71 -13.01 15.02
CA SER A 158 6.86 -12.26 16.27
C SER A 158 7.83 -13.00 17.19
N ASN A 159 9.10 -13.12 16.74
CA ASN A 159 10.12 -14.01 17.30
C ASN A 159 9.75 -15.49 17.15
N GLY A 160 9.22 -15.86 15.99
CA GLY A 160 8.58 -17.14 15.73
C GLY A 160 7.17 -16.95 15.16
N HIS A 161 6.58 -18.04 14.69
CA HIS A 161 5.24 -18.03 14.12
C HIS A 161 4.20 -17.55 15.14
N ALA A 162 3.48 -16.51 14.75
CA ALA A 162 2.30 -16.00 15.44
C ALA A 162 1.09 -16.08 14.52
N GLU A 163 -0.08 -16.27 15.11
CA GLU A 163 -1.35 -16.31 14.38
C GLU A 163 -2.48 -15.67 15.18
N TYR A 164 -3.45 -15.13 14.47
CA TYR A 164 -4.68 -14.60 15.06
C TYR A 164 -5.83 -14.76 14.07
N GLY A 165 -6.88 -15.47 14.49
CA GLY A 165 -7.99 -15.80 13.62
C GLY A 165 -9.33 -15.87 14.33
N GLY A 166 -10.38 -15.84 13.52
CA GLY A 166 -11.77 -15.96 13.94
C GLY A 166 -12.56 -16.83 12.98
N ASN A 167 -13.80 -17.16 13.35
CA ASN A 167 -14.68 -17.97 12.52
C ASN A 167 -16.11 -17.46 12.52
N LEU A 168 -16.88 -17.89 11.52
CA LEU A 168 -18.30 -17.58 11.38
C LEU A 168 -19.05 -18.82 10.89
N VAL A 169 -20.16 -19.15 11.58
CA VAL A 169 -21.11 -20.17 11.12
C VAL A 169 -21.80 -19.69 9.85
N THR A 170 -21.79 -20.51 8.80
CA THR A 170 -22.34 -20.20 7.48
C THR A 170 -22.77 -21.49 6.75
N THR A 171 -23.12 -21.37 5.47
CA THR A 171 -23.52 -22.47 4.58
C THR A 171 -22.54 -22.60 3.41
N PRO A 172 -21.32 -23.16 3.60
CA PRO A 172 -20.26 -23.11 2.58
C PRO A 172 -20.61 -23.73 1.21
N GLN A 173 -21.65 -24.56 1.13
CA GLN A 173 -22.17 -25.15 -0.11
C GLN A 173 -22.99 -24.18 -0.97
N ASP A 174 -23.39 -23.04 -0.43
CA ASP A 174 -24.02 -21.95 -1.18
C ASP A 174 -22.96 -20.94 -1.62
N TYR A 175 -23.33 -20.06 -2.55
CA TYR A 175 -22.44 -18.97 -2.93
C TYR A 175 -22.48 -17.87 -1.88
N HIS A 176 -21.31 -17.55 -1.35
CA HIS A 176 -21.09 -16.44 -0.44
C HIS A 176 -19.99 -15.52 -0.97
N VAL A 177 -20.04 -14.25 -0.56
CA VAL A 177 -18.94 -13.31 -0.77
C VAL A 177 -18.04 -13.35 0.46
N TYR A 178 -16.83 -13.88 0.29
CA TYR A 178 -15.80 -13.88 1.31
C TYR A 178 -14.86 -12.72 1.07
N ALA A 179 -14.62 -11.89 2.09
CA ALA A 179 -13.87 -10.66 1.90
C ALA A 179 -13.02 -10.28 3.12
N VAL A 180 -11.92 -9.57 2.83
CA VAL A 180 -11.23 -8.73 3.81
C VAL A 180 -11.30 -7.27 3.40
N GLU A 181 -11.48 -6.39 4.37
CA GLU A 181 -11.08 -4.99 4.27
C GLU A 181 -9.74 -4.83 5.00
N TRP A 182 -8.68 -4.62 4.23
CA TRP A 182 -7.31 -4.42 4.70
C TRP A 182 -6.92 -2.97 4.54
N GLU A 183 -6.68 -2.30 5.66
CA GLU A 183 -6.31 -0.90 5.78
C GLU A 183 -4.98 -0.77 6.54
N PRO A 184 -4.32 0.40 6.53
CA PRO A 184 -3.09 0.60 7.31
C PRO A 184 -3.25 0.34 8.82
N THR A 185 -4.48 0.40 9.33
CA THR A 185 -4.79 0.29 10.76
C THR A 185 -5.44 -1.04 11.15
N TYR A 186 -6.22 -1.66 10.26
CA TYR A 186 -6.95 -2.89 10.58
C TYR A 186 -7.05 -3.81 9.36
N ILE A 187 -7.10 -5.11 9.63
CA ILE A 187 -7.67 -6.11 8.70
C ILE A 187 -8.98 -6.58 9.32
N ARG A 188 -10.05 -6.63 8.52
CA ARG A 188 -11.40 -7.05 8.94
C ARG A 188 -11.95 -8.08 7.97
N TRP A 189 -12.51 -9.17 8.48
CA TRP A 189 -13.06 -10.25 7.69
C TRP A 189 -14.58 -10.22 7.65
N PHE A 190 -15.13 -10.56 6.49
CA PHE A 190 -16.55 -10.54 6.20
C PHE A 190 -17.00 -11.78 5.43
N VAL A 191 -18.21 -12.24 5.72
CA VAL A 191 -18.99 -13.11 4.83
C VAL A 191 -20.28 -12.38 4.52
N ASP A 192 -20.60 -12.22 3.23
CA ASP A 192 -21.79 -11.48 2.75
C ASP A 192 -21.93 -10.07 3.34
N GLY A 193 -20.80 -9.41 3.57
CA GLY A 193 -20.76 -8.06 4.17
C GLY A 193 -20.95 -8.04 5.70
N VAL A 194 -21.12 -9.18 6.35
CA VAL A 194 -21.18 -9.28 7.83
C VAL A 194 -19.78 -9.46 8.39
N LYS A 195 -19.28 -8.48 9.14
CA LYS A 195 -17.98 -8.56 9.82
C LYS A 195 -18.03 -9.61 10.93
N TYR A 196 -17.06 -10.53 10.98
CA TYR A 196 -16.95 -11.52 12.05
C TYR A 196 -15.60 -11.52 12.79
N HIS A 197 -14.57 -10.91 12.22
CA HIS A 197 -13.24 -10.85 12.83
C HIS A 197 -12.49 -9.57 12.44
N GLU A 198 -11.58 -9.12 13.29
CA GLU A 198 -10.66 -8.02 12.99
C GLU A 198 -9.38 -8.07 13.83
N ILE A 199 -8.30 -7.53 13.28
CA ILE A 199 -7.02 -7.31 13.97
C ILE A 199 -6.54 -5.87 13.75
N ASN A 200 -6.00 -5.25 14.79
CA ASN A 200 -5.35 -3.94 14.71
C ASN A 200 -3.88 -4.12 14.30
N ILE A 201 -3.47 -3.48 13.21
CA ILE A 201 -2.11 -3.52 12.67
C ILE A 201 -1.48 -2.12 12.60
N THR A 202 -2.10 -1.12 13.25
CA THR A 202 -1.66 0.28 13.23
C THR A 202 -0.20 0.39 13.64
N ASN A 203 0.63 0.93 12.75
CA ASN A 203 2.07 1.12 12.97
C ASN A 203 2.82 -0.16 13.39
N GLY A 204 2.35 -1.35 12.98
CA GLY A 204 3.00 -2.62 13.33
C GLY A 204 2.73 -3.08 14.77
N THR A 205 1.70 -2.57 15.44
CA THR A 205 1.39 -3.00 16.82
C THR A 205 1.26 -4.53 16.92
N GLY A 206 1.89 -5.15 17.93
CA GLY A 206 1.93 -6.61 18.04
C GLY A 206 2.86 -7.30 17.03
N SER A 207 3.89 -6.60 16.55
CA SER A 207 4.85 -7.08 15.53
C SER A 207 4.17 -7.36 14.18
N THR A 208 3.28 -6.47 13.73
CA THR A 208 2.43 -6.70 12.54
C THR A 208 2.92 -5.95 11.29
N GLU A 209 4.22 -5.68 11.19
CA GLU A 209 4.83 -4.87 10.14
C GLU A 209 4.73 -5.51 8.73
N GLU A 210 4.57 -6.83 8.67
CA GLU A 210 4.39 -7.59 7.43
C GLU A 210 3.17 -7.10 6.67
N PHE A 211 2.06 -6.87 7.37
CA PHE A 211 0.79 -6.42 6.80
C PHE A 211 0.79 -4.96 6.33
N GLN A 212 1.95 -4.30 6.37
CA GLN A 212 2.19 -2.98 5.79
C GLN A 212 2.91 -3.06 4.43
N ARG A 213 3.06 -4.26 3.86
CA ARG A 213 3.76 -4.51 2.58
C ARG A 213 2.78 -5.05 1.51
N PRO A 214 3.16 -5.12 0.22
CA PRO A 214 2.31 -5.71 -0.82
C PRO A 214 2.18 -7.24 -0.71
N PHE A 215 0.99 -7.75 -1.01
CA PHE A 215 0.64 -9.17 -1.01
C PHE A 215 0.09 -9.60 -2.37
N PHE A 216 0.34 -10.86 -2.75
CA PHE A 216 -0.32 -11.50 -3.90
C PHE A 216 -1.43 -12.44 -3.45
N LEU A 217 -2.35 -12.76 -4.34
CA LEU A 217 -3.52 -13.61 -4.07
C LEU A 217 -3.21 -15.08 -4.38
N LEU A 218 -3.86 -15.99 -3.67
CA LEU A 218 -3.83 -17.43 -3.88
C LEU A 218 -5.23 -18.04 -3.80
N LEU A 219 -5.47 -19.05 -4.64
CA LEU A 219 -6.63 -19.94 -4.58
C LEU A 219 -6.16 -21.40 -4.68
N ASN A 220 -6.66 -22.26 -3.80
CA ASN A 220 -6.44 -23.71 -3.91
C ASN A 220 -7.54 -24.52 -3.23
N LEU A 221 -7.54 -25.81 -3.55
CA LEU A 221 -8.30 -26.84 -2.85
C LEU A 221 -7.33 -27.95 -2.43
N ALA A 222 -6.86 -27.92 -1.19
CA ALA A 222 -6.03 -28.97 -0.63
C ALA A 222 -6.85 -30.23 -0.30
N VAL A 223 -6.17 -31.37 -0.20
CA VAL A 223 -6.73 -32.67 0.18
C VAL A 223 -5.86 -33.28 1.26
N ALA A 224 -6.47 -33.54 2.41
CA ALA A 224 -5.83 -33.87 3.68
C ALA A 224 -4.86 -32.79 4.17
N GLY A 225 -4.34 -32.96 5.37
CA GLY A 225 -3.38 -32.06 5.98
C GLY A 225 -3.37 -32.16 7.49
N ASN A 226 -2.50 -31.40 8.13
CA ASN A 226 -2.41 -31.32 9.60
C ASN A 226 -3.74 -30.91 10.22
N TRP A 227 -4.45 -29.96 9.58
CA TRP A 227 -5.69 -29.39 10.11
C TRP A 227 -6.98 -30.14 9.71
N PRO A 228 -7.28 -30.39 8.42
CA PRO A 228 -8.46 -31.17 8.05
C PRO A 228 -8.34 -32.65 8.48
N GLY A 229 -7.13 -33.12 8.76
CA GLY A 229 -6.82 -34.50 9.10
C GLY A 229 -6.33 -35.31 7.89
N GLN A 230 -5.79 -36.50 8.16
CA GLN A 230 -5.16 -37.35 7.15
C GLN A 230 -6.12 -38.33 6.47
N THR A 231 -7.36 -38.43 6.96
CA THR A 231 -8.45 -39.23 6.41
C THR A 231 -9.23 -38.41 5.40
N VAL A 232 -9.56 -39.02 4.26
CA VAL A 232 -10.33 -38.41 3.18
C VAL A 232 -11.58 -39.24 2.89
N ASP A 233 -12.75 -38.60 2.81
CA ASP A 233 -13.95 -39.24 2.30
C ASP A 233 -13.92 -39.25 0.76
N GLU A 234 -13.30 -40.28 0.21
CA GLU A 234 -13.14 -40.42 -1.25
C GLU A 234 -14.49 -40.53 -1.99
N SER A 235 -15.60 -40.85 -1.31
CA SER A 235 -16.93 -40.88 -1.94
C SER A 235 -17.42 -39.49 -2.37
N LYS A 236 -16.78 -38.42 -1.87
CA LYS A 236 -17.04 -37.03 -2.26
C LYS A 236 -16.16 -36.56 -3.41
N LEU A 237 -15.23 -37.38 -3.91
CA LEU A 237 -14.36 -37.03 -5.03
C LEU A 237 -14.99 -37.51 -6.36
N PRO A 238 -14.89 -36.71 -7.45
CA PRO A 238 -14.26 -35.40 -7.52
C PRO A 238 -15.05 -34.31 -6.79
N ALA A 239 -14.34 -33.42 -6.10
CA ALA A 239 -14.90 -32.31 -5.34
C ALA A 239 -14.45 -30.98 -5.93
N THR A 240 -15.35 -30.02 -6.06
CA THR A 240 -15.09 -28.77 -6.79
C THR A 240 -15.35 -27.55 -5.93
N MET A 241 -14.36 -26.64 -5.88
CA MET A 241 -14.50 -25.26 -5.43
C MET A 241 -14.86 -24.40 -6.64
N TYR A 242 -15.96 -23.66 -6.53
CA TYR A 242 -16.48 -22.77 -7.56
C TYR A 242 -16.20 -21.32 -7.18
N VAL A 243 -15.59 -20.55 -8.09
CA VAL A 243 -15.26 -19.14 -7.91
C VAL A 243 -15.89 -18.37 -9.05
N ASP A 244 -16.87 -17.53 -8.73
CA ASP A 244 -17.59 -16.68 -9.69
C ASP A 244 -16.72 -15.50 -10.12
N TYR A 245 -16.09 -14.84 -9.15
CA TYR A 245 -15.12 -13.79 -9.41
C TYR A 245 -14.13 -13.66 -8.25
N VAL A 246 -12.99 -13.03 -8.55
CA VAL A 246 -12.14 -12.38 -7.56
C VAL A 246 -12.06 -10.91 -7.90
N ARG A 247 -12.36 -10.04 -6.94
CA ARG A 247 -12.33 -8.58 -7.12
C ARG A 247 -11.48 -7.94 -6.05
N VAL A 248 -10.70 -6.94 -6.46
CA VAL A 248 -9.93 -6.08 -5.57
C VAL A 248 -10.40 -4.66 -5.78
N TYR A 249 -10.81 -4.04 -4.69
CA TYR A 249 -11.16 -2.65 -4.63
C TYR A 249 -10.18 -1.94 -3.74
N GLN A 250 -9.86 -0.70 -4.05
CA GLN A 250 -9.13 0.15 -3.13
C GLN A 250 -10.00 1.36 -2.84
N LYS A 251 -9.80 1.96 -1.66
CA LYS A 251 -10.47 3.21 -1.39
C LYS A 251 -10.08 4.18 -2.48
N SER A 252 -11.07 4.66 -3.24
CA SER A 252 -10.92 5.91 -3.94
C SER A 252 -10.55 6.92 -2.87
N GLY A 253 -9.32 7.40 -2.92
CA GLY A 253 -9.07 8.72 -2.38
C GLY A 253 -10.16 9.62 -2.96
N THR A 254 -10.93 10.27 -2.11
CA THR A 254 -11.64 11.47 -2.52
C THR A 254 -10.63 12.34 -3.26
N THR A 255 -10.83 12.47 -4.59
CA THR A 255 -9.87 12.93 -5.60
C THR A 255 -8.61 12.06 -5.74
N THR A 256 -8.37 11.56 -6.96
CA THR A 256 -7.00 11.28 -7.43
C THR A 256 -6.18 12.51 -7.06
N PRO A 257 -5.17 12.42 -6.16
CA PRO A 257 -4.25 13.53 -6.07
C PRO A 257 -3.69 13.64 -7.48
N THR A 258 -3.94 14.77 -8.15
CA THR A 258 -3.05 15.21 -9.22
C THR A 258 -1.67 14.97 -8.65
N PRO A 259 -0.86 14.05 -9.21
CA PRO A 259 0.40 13.75 -8.58
C PRO A 259 1.11 15.12 -8.44
N THR A 260 1.36 15.51 -7.20
CA THR A 260 1.92 16.83 -6.91
C THR A 260 3.43 16.68 -7.07
N ALA A 261 4.09 17.78 -7.43
CA ALA A 261 5.54 17.77 -7.55
C ALA A 261 6.19 17.33 -6.22
N THR A 262 7.07 16.33 -6.30
CA THR A 262 7.88 15.90 -5.16
C THR A 262 9.10 16.81 -5.05
N LEU A 263 9.28 17.47 -3.89
CA LEU A 263 10.48 18.27 -3.61
C LEU A 263 11.45 17.46 -2.75
N LEU A 264 12.67 17.25 -3.24
CA LEU A 264 13.78 16.63 -2.53
C LEU A 264 14.79 17.73 -2.18
N GLN A 265 15.09 17.89 -0.90
CA GLN A 265 16.19 18.75 -0.46
C GLN A 265 17.52 18.09 -0.81
N ALA A 266 18.50 18.84 -1.31
CA ALA A 266 19.73 18.24 -1.82
C ALA A 266 20.47 17.48 -0.71
N GLU A 267 20.46 18.00 0.51
CA GLU A 267 21.05 17.42 1.71
C GLU A 267 20.32 16.18 2.25
N SER A 268 19.17 15.82 1.68
CA SER A 268 18.37 14.65 2.11
C SER A 268 18.75 13.33 1.43
N TYR A 269 19.95 13.26 0.86
CA TYR A 269 20.44 12.02 0.22
C TYR A 269 20.54 10.88 1.24
N GLY A 270 20.25 9.65 0.79
CA GLY A 270 20.44 8.43 1.58
C GLY A 270 21.87 7.90 1.50
N SER A 271 22.58 8.18 0.41
CA SER A 271 23.98 7.86 0.21
C SER A 271 24.61 8.85 -0.76
N MET A 272 25.93 9.05 -0.66
CA MET A 272 26.67 9.96 -1.52
C MET A 272 28.14 9.54 -1.66
N ASN A 273 28.84 10.20 -2.59
CA ASN A 273 30.29 10.17 -2.69
C ASN A 273 30.82 11.58 -3.03
N GLY A 274 31.84 12.02 -2.30
CA GLY A 274 32.64 13.23 -2.59
C GLY A 274 32.02 14.56 -2.20
N VAL A 275 30.70 14.62 -2.06
CA VAL A 275 30.00 15.89 -1.78
C VAL A 275 30.02 16.31 -0.30
N GLN A 276 29.83 17.61 -0.04
CA GLN A 276 29.72 18.17 1.30
C GLN A 276 28.51 19.09 1.43
N LEU A 277 28.07 19.33 2.66
CA LEU A 277 27.01 20.28 2.96
C LEU A 277 27.58 21.64 3.37
N GLU A 278 26.91 22.70 2.96
CA GLU A 278 27.18 24.07 3.42
C GLU A 278 25.87 24.84 3.59
N THR A 279 25.91 25.94 4.35
CA THR A 279 24.73 26.81 4.52
C THR A 279 24.37 27.46 3.20
N THR A 280 23.11 27.32 2.78
CA THR A 280 22.62 27.97 1.56
C THR A 280 22.20 29.41 1.83
N SER A 281 22.50 30.29 0.88
CA SER A 281 21.96 31.66 0.81
C SER A 281 20.68 31.76 -0.03
N ASP A 282 20.24 30.64 -0.63
CA ASP A 282 19.02 30.62 -1.44
C ASP A 282 17.77 30.92 -0.59
N THR A 283 16.70 31.31 -1.26
CA THR A 283 15.39 31.46 -0.64
C THR A 283 14.95 30.16 0.04
N GLY A 284 14.59 30.25 1.31
CA GLY A 284 14.21 29.11 2.16
C GLY A 284 15.27 28.71 3.20
N GLY A 285 16.53 29.15 3.02
CA GLY A 285 17.64 28.79 3.92
C GLY A 285 17.90 27.29 3.95
N GLY A 286 18.57 26.81 5.01
CA GLY A 286 18.94 25.39 5.16
C GLY A 286 20.37 25.11 4.70
N GLN A 287 20.60 23.90 4.17
CA GLN A 287 21.88 23.51 3.60
C GLN A 287 21.73 23.25 2.11
N ASN A 288 22.79 23.50 1.34
CA ASN A 288 22.92 22.96 0.00
C ASN A 288 24.03 21.92 -0.02
N VAL A 289 24.04 21.11 -1.07
CA VAL A 289 25.18 20.26 -1.41
C VAL A 289 26.15 21.09 -2.26
N GLY A 290 27.43 21.01 -1.92
CA GLY A 290 28.52 21.70 -2.59
C GLY A 290 29.82 20.89 -2.54
N TYR A 291 30.92 21.53 -2.91
CA TYR A 291 32.24 20.87 -3.11
C TYR A 291 32.16 19.73 -4.13
N ILE A 292 31.27 19.88 -5.12
CA ILE A 292 30.98 18.83 -6.10
C ILE A 292 32.09 18.83 -7.16
N ASP A 293 32.84 17.73 -7.21
CA ASP A 293 33.82 17.42 -8.23
C ASP A 293 33.28 16.44 -9.28
N GLN A 294 33.99 16.31 -10.40
CA GLN A 294 33.63 15.32 -11.42
C GLN A 294 33.69 13.90 -10.84
N GLY A 295 32.62 13.13 -11.01
CA GLY A 295 32.51 11.76 -10.50
C GLY A 295 31.76 11.63 -9.18
N ASP A 296 31.49 12.75 -8.50
CA ASP A 296 30.69 12.78 -7.29
C ASP A 296 29.23 12.45 -7.57
N TRP A 297 28.54 11.92 -6.56
CA TRP A 297 27.13 11.55 -6.70
C TRP A 297 26.38 11.58 -5.38
N MET A 298 25.06 11.65 -5.49
CA MET A 298 24.13 11.54 -4.38
C MET A 298 22.90 10.74 -4.82
N ALA A 299 22.36 9.91 -3.93
CA ALA A 299 21.21 9.06 -4.21
C ALA A 299 20.10 9.24 -3.17
N TYR A 300 18.87 9.28 -3.63
CA TYR A 300 17.66 9.45 -2.83
C TYR A 300 16.82 8.17 -2.94
N SER A 301 16.62 7.49 -1.81
CA SER A 301 15.93 6.21 -1.78
C SER A 301 14.42 6.37 -1.81
N ASN A 302 13.72 5.36 -2.35
CA ASN A 302 12.26 5.22 -2.28
C ASN A 302 11.47 6.37 -2.95
N ILE A 303 11.97 6.89 -4.07
CA ILE A 303 11.25 7.90 -4.85
C ILE A 303 10.15 7.21 -5.65
N ASN A 304 8.90 7.52 -5.32
CA ASN A 304 7.73 6.95 -5.96
C ASN A 304 7.29 7.79 -7.18
N PHE A 305 7.18 7.15 -8.33
CA PHE A 305 6.61 7.69 -9.57
C PHE A 305 5.26 7.01 -9.76
N PRO A 306 4.14 7.66 -9.40
CA PRO A 306 2.83 7.00 -9.32
C PRO A 306 2.22 6.63 -10.68
N VAL A 307 2.71 7.25 -11.77
CA VAL A 307 2.22 7.08 -13.14
C VAL A 307 3.38 7.00 -14.11
N SER A 308 3.27 6.21 -15.18
CA SER A 308 4.24 6.28 -16.27
C SER A 308 4.00 7.54 -17.09
N GLY A 309 5.06 8.26 -17.46
CA GLY A 309 4.92 9.42 -18.33
C GLY A 309 6.11 10.35 -18.33
N ASN A 310 5.94 11.50 -18.98
CA ASN A 310 6.92 12.58 -19.05
C ASN A 310 6.94 13.43 -17.76
N TYR A 311 7.88 13.15 -16.87
CA TYR A 311 8.14 13.95 -15.67
C TYR A 311 9.05 15.13 -16.01
N THR A 312 8.77 16.29 -15.42
CA THR A 312 9.69 17.42 -15.42
C THR A 312 10.53 17.36 -14.15
N LEU A 313 11.84 17.18 -14.32
CA LEU A 313 12.83 17.26 -13.27
C LEU A 313 13.40 18.67 -13.26
N GLU A 314 13.34 19.34 -12.13
CA GLU A 314 13.90 20.67 -11.92
C GLU A 314 15.00 20.59 -10.86
N TYR A 315 16.11 21.29 -11.08
CA TYR A 315 17.25 21.33 -10.17
C TYR A 315 17.54 22.78 -9.84
N ARG A 316 17.59 23.12 -8.56
CA ARG A 316 17.99 24.44 -8.09
C ARG A 316 19.49 24.46 -7.87
N VAL A 317 20.20 25.12 -8.77
CA VAL A 317 21.65 25.03 -8.92
C VAL A 317 22.32 26.39 -8.89
N ALA A 318 23.58 26.42 -8.48
CA ALA A 318 24.46 27.59 -8.57
C ALA A 318 25.85 27.15 -9.08
N SER A 319 26.49 27.96 -9.91
CA SER A 319 27.83 27.68 -10.42
C SER A 319 28.50 28.97 -10.90
N PRO A 320 29.76 29.26 -10.50
CA PRO A 320 30.48 30.43 -11.03
C PRO A 320 30.71 30.39 -12.54
N SER A 321 30.98 29.19 -13.10
CA SER A 321 31.48 29.01 -14.47
C SER A 321 30.62 28.09 -15.34
N GLY A 322 29.54 27.54 -14.78
CA GLY A 322 28.72 26.51 -15.42
C GLY A 322 29.29 25.11 -15.25
N SER A 323 28.45 24.10 -15.45
CA SER A 323 28.78 22.69 -15.29
C SER A 323 27.73 21.80 -15.97
N THR A 324 27.76 20.49 -15.68
CA THR A 324 26.79 19.50 -16.17
C THR A 324 26.59 18.43 -15.09
N LEU A 325 25.33 18.14 -14.80
CA LEU A 325 24.92 16.99 -14.00
C LEU A 325 24.23 15.96 -14.88
N SER A 326 24.11 14.72 -14.43
CA SER A 326 23.16 13.74 -14.96
C SER A 326 22.31 13.18 -13.84
N SER A 327 21.18 12.58 -14.20
CA SER A 327 20.37 11.80 -13.27
C SER A 327 20.11 10.40 -13.79
N ASP A 328 19.82 9.50 -12.86
CA ASP A 328 19.57 8.09 -13.14
C ASP A 328 18.58 7.49 -12.13
N LEU A 329 18.10 6.29 -12.43
CA LEU A 329 17.37 5.46 -11.48
C LEU A 329 18.14 4.16 -11.23
N ASN A 330 18.10 3.70 -9.98
CA ASN A 330 18.67 2.44 -9.51
C ASN A 330 20.18 2.32 -9.83
N SER A 331 20.95 3.28 -9.34
CA SER A 331 22.43 3.28 -9.40
C SER A 331 22.97 3.16 -10.82
N GLY A 332 22.44 3.98 -11.72
CA GLY A 332 22.85 4.08 -13.11
C GLY A 332 22.18 3.09 -14.05
N SER A 333 21.34 2.18 -13.55
CA SER A 333 20.65 1.17 -14.37
C SER A 333 19.73 1.78 -15.43
N ILE A 334 19.10 2.92 -15.11
CA ILE A 334 18.25 3.68 -16.02
C ILE A 334 18.78 5.11 -16.08
N GLN A 335 19.41 5.48 -17.19
CA GLN A 335 19.93 6.84 -17.39
C GLN A 335 18.81 7.79 -17.79
N LEU A 336 18.63 8.88 -17.03
CA LEU A 336 17.71 9.97 -17.35
C LEU A 336 18.44 11.13 -18.08
N GLY A 337 19.76 11.00 -18.22
CA GLY A 337 20.62 11.82 -19.07
C GLY A 337 21.13 13.11 -18.42
N ASN A 338 21.86 13.90 -19.20
CA ASN A 338 22.58 15.09 -18.75
C ASN A 338 21.73 16.37 -18.78
N THR A 339 21.88 17.22 -17.76
CA THR A 339 21.28 18.55 -17.63
C THR A 339 22.41 19.57 -17.45
N ALA A 340 22.43 20.60 -18.30
CA ALA A 340 23.40 21.68 -18.20
C ALA A 340 23.14 22.55 -16.97
N VAL A 341 24.20 22.92 -16.25
CA VAL A 341 24.18 23.91 -15.19
C VAL A 341 24.80 25.20 -15.77
N PRO A 342 24.06 26.30 -15.91
CA PRO A 342 24.61 27.53 -16.48
C PRO A 342 25.56 28.22 -15.49
N ALA A 343 26.44 29.08 -16.02
CA ALA A 343 27.21 30.00 -15.19
C ALA A 343 26.25 31.03 -14.56
N THR A 344 26.02 30.90 -13.25
CA THR A 344 25.18 31.81 -12.48
C THR A 344 25.97 32.99 -11.91
N GLY A 345 27.30 32.96 -12.01
CA GLY A 345 28.19 34.05 -11.57
C GLY A 345 28.63 33.96 -10.10
N GLY A 346 28.25 32.89 -9.39
CA GLY A 346 28.72 32.63 -8.03
C GLY A 346 28.23 31.31 -7.45
N TRP A 347 28.90 30.81 -6.41
CA TRP A 347 28.57 29.55 -5.70
C TRP A 347 27.20 29.56 -5.02
N GLN A 348 26.68 30.75 -4.80
CA GLN A 348 25.49 31.01 -4.02
C GLN A 348 24.52 31.91 -4.80
N THR A 349 24.72 32.02 -6.12
CA THR A 349 23.81 32.69 -7.05
C THR A 349 22.95 31.63 -7.72
N TRP A 350 21.69 31.55 -7.36
CA TRP A 350 20.86 30.38 -7.65
C TRP A 350 19.93 30.56 -8.84
N THR A 351 19.86 29.56 -9.70
CA THR A 351 18.87 29.44 -10.79
C THR A 351 18.24 28.05 -10.79
N THR A 352 17.10 27.91 -11.46
CA THR A 352 16.44 26.60 -11.64
C THR A 352 16.59 26.16 -13.09
N VAL A 353 17.18 24.99 -13.28
CA VAL A 353 17.24 24.32 -14.60
C VAL A 353 16.27 23.16 -14.62
N SER A 354 15.74 22.82 -15.79
CA SER A 354 14.75 21.75 -15.90
C SER A 354 14.99 20.88 -17.13
N ARG A 355 14.46 19.65 -17.06
CA ARG A 355 14.38 18.71 -18.18
C ARG A 355 13.13 17.85 -18.04
N THR A 356 12.56 17.45 -19.16
CA THR A 356 11.51 16.44 -19.19
C THR A 356 12.08 15.07 -19.56
N VAL A 357 11.71 14.03 -18.81
CA VAL A 357 12.12 12.63 -19.05
C VAL A 357 10.93 11.70 -18.91
N TYR A 358 10.90 10.64 -19.73
CA TYR A 358 9.91 9.59 -19.59
C TYR A 358 10.35 8.60 -18.51
N ILE A 359 9.50 8.39 -17.50
CA ILE A 359 9.75 7.45 -16.40
C ILE A 359 8.54 6.54 -16.26
N ASN A 360 8.78 5.24 -16.10
CA ASN A 360 7.71 4.28 -15.82
C ASN A 360 7.25 4.40 -14.37
N ALA A 361 5.97 4.10 -14.11
CA ALA A 361 5.46 4.03 -12.75
C ALA A 361 6.24 3.01 -11.93
N GLY A 362 6.56 3.35 -10.69
CA GLY A 362 7.31 2.51 -9.77
C GLY A 362 8.05 3.31 -8.71
N THR A 363 8.64 2.60 -7.77
CA THR A 363 9.51 3.18 -6.74
C THR A 363 10.96 2.90 -7.10
N TYR A 364 11.78 3.94 -7.12
CA TYR A 364 13.18 3.86 -7.54
C TYR A 364 14.11 4.53 -6.52
N SER A 365 15.39 4.18 -6.59
CA SER A 365 16.46 5.04 -6.07
C SER A 365 16.76 6.09 -7.14
N PHE A 366 16.61 7.38 -6.83
CA PHE A 366 16.90 8.48 -7.75
C PHE A 366 18.34 8.98 -7.53
N GLY A 367 19.18 8.93 -8.57
CA GLY A 367 20.56 9.37 -8.53
C GLY A 367 20.76 10.73 -9.19
N VAL A 368 21.68 11.52 -8.64
CA VAL A 368 22.30 12.68 -9.30
C VAL A 368 23.80 12.47 -9.33
N PHE A 369 24.40 12.63 -10.51
CA PHE A 369 25.82 12.39 -10.75
C PHE A 369 26.46 13.63 -11.40
N ALA A 370 27.65 14.00 -10.93
CA ALA A 370 28.40 15.13 -11.43
C ALA A 370 29.24 14.74 -12.66
N GLN A 371 28.73 15.05 -13.85
CA GLN A 371 29.46 14.83 -15.11
C GLN A 371 30.68 15.75 -15.20
N THR A 372 30.56 16.95 -14.64
CA THR A 372 31.66 17.88 -14.35
C THR A 372 31.46 18.48 -12.96
N GLY A 373 32.53 18.92 -12.31
CA GLY A 373 32.47 19.59 -11.01
C GLY A 373 32.11 21.08 -11.08
N GLY A 374 32.19 21.79 -9.96
CA GLY A 374 32.11 23.25 -9.92
C GLY A 374 30.70 23.83 -9.86
N TRP A 375 29.79 23.16 -9.15
CA TRP A 375 28.41 23.60 -8.96
C TRP A 375 27.89 23.16 -7.59
N ASN A 376 26.81 23.81 -7.17
CA ASN A 376 26.06 23.52 -5.95
C ASN A 376 24.62 23.15 -6.31
N LEU A 377 24.00 22.31 -5.47
CA LEU A 377 22.62 21.85 -5.60
C LEU A 377 21.86 22.15 -4.30
N ASN A 378 20.73 22.84 -4.39
CA ASN A 378 19.89 23.17 -3.23
C ASN A 378 18.70 22.21 -3.11
N TRP A 379 17.96 21.96 -4.19
CA TRP A 379 16.86 21.02 -4.20
C TRP A 379 16.58 20.47 -5.60
N ILE A 380 15.86 19.35 -5.65
CA ILE A 380 15.34 18.71 -6.85
C ILE A 380 13.81 18.71 -6.75
N ARG A 381 13.11 19.09 -7.82
CA ARG A 381 11.65 18.96 -7.89
C ARG A 381 11.29 18.02 -9.03
N ILE A 382 10.47 17.02 -8.73
CA ILE A 382 10.01 16.00 -9.66
C ILE A 382 8.52 16.25 -9.89
N THR A 383 8.20 16.92 -11.00
CA THR A 383 6.85 17.27 -11.40
C THR A 383 6.32 16.22 -12.38
N PRO A 384 5.20 15.55 -12.10
CA PRO A 384 4.61 14.56 -12.99
C PRO A 384 4.01 15.18 -14.26
N PRO A 385 3.62 14.36 -15.25
CA PRO A 385 3.08 14.87 -16.51
C PRO A 385 1.79 15.69 -16.26
N ALA A 386 1.66 16.84 -16.92
CA ALA A 386 0.45 17.66 -16.84
C ALA A 386 -0.77 16.86 -17.34
N GLY A 387 -1.85 16.83 -16.56
CA GLY A 387 -3.03 16.02 -16.88
C GLY A 387 -2.84 14.51 -16.65
N ALA A 388 -1.78 14.09 -15.96
CA ALA A 388 -1.63 12.71 -15.52
C ALA A 388 -2.61 12.38 -14.40
N SER A 389 -3.87 12.14 -14.77
CA SER A 389 -4.69 11.17 -14.06
C SER A 389 -4.07 9.79 -14.31
N THR A 390 -4.03 8.94 -13.28
CA THR A 390 -3.99 7.50 -13.53
C THR A 390 -5.10 7.20 -14.55
N SER A 391 -4.76 6.61 -15.70
CA SER A 391 -5.78 6.26 -16.70
C SER A 391 -6.75 5.24 -16.11
N ALA A 392 -7.84 5.73 -15.53
CA ALA A 392 -9.08 5.02 -15.42
C ALA A 392 -9.94 5.44 -16.63
N VAL A 393 -10.45 4.44 -17.34
CA VAL A 393 -11.33 4.60 -18.48
C VAL A 393 -12.49 5.56 -18.15
N LEU A 394 -12.72 6.50 -19.06
CA LEU A 394 -13.75 7.55 -19.11
C LEU A 394 -15.00 7.34 -18.23
N ALA A 395 -15.30 8.34 -17.39
CA ALA A 395 -16.67 8.67 -17.00
C ALA A 395 -16.86 10.20 -16.91
N SER A 396 -18.03 10.66 -17.36
CA SER A 396 -18.42 12.05 -17.66
C SER A 396 -18.47 13.01 -16.44
N PRO A 397 -18.53 14.33 -16.69
CA PRO A 397 -18.24 15.37 -15.70
C PRO A 397 -19.46 15.82 -14.90
N GLY A 398 -19.25 16.16 -13.64
CA GLY A 398 -20.22 16.98 -12.90
C GLY A 398 -20.17 16.83 -11.39
N ALA A 399 -19.37 17.66 -10.73
CA ALA A 399 -19.74 18.43 -9.53
C ALA A 399 -18.47 19.05 -8.92
N SER A 400 -18.33 20.36 -9.08
CA SER A 400 -17.38 21.15 -8.30
C SER A 400 -17.88 21.24 -6.87
N LYS A 401 -17.10 20.75 -5.91
CA LYS A 401 -17.15 21.21 -4.52
C LYS A 401 -15.75 21.32 -3.97
N ILE A 402 -15.52 22.48 -3.36
CA ILE A 402 -14.27 22.98 -2.79
C ILE A 402 -14.01 22.24 -1.47
N GLU A 403 -13.05 21.32 -1.40
CA GLU A 403 -12.52 20.83 -0.11
C GLU A 403 -11.02 20.53 -0.16
N ARG A 404 -10.39 20.66 1.02
CA ARG A 404 -8.99 21.03 1.26
C ARG A 404 -8.04 19.83 1.24
N ALA A 405 -6.84 20.03 0.69
CA ALA A 405 -5.75 19.06 0.64
C ALA A 405 -5.29 18.58 2.03
N SER A 406 -4.88 17.32 2.12
CA SER A 406 -4.21 16.77 3.31
C SER A 406 -2.84 17.43 3.48
N GLN A 407 -2.66 18.15 4.60
CA GLN A 407 -1.46 18.91 4.91
C GLN A 407 -0.39 17.96 5.47
N GLN A 408 0.79 17.86 4.85
CA GLN A 408 1.92 17.08 5.35
C GLN A 408 3.03 18.01 5.86
N LEU A 409 3.68 17.65 6.97
CA LEU A 409 4.86 18.34 7.48
C LEU A 409 6.13 17.86 6.77
N GLN A 410 6.95 18.80 6.31
CA GLN A 410 8.34 18.59 5.90
C GLN A 410 9.27 19.06 7.02
N LEU A 411 10.23 18.22 7.40
CA LEU A 411 11.17 18.46 8.48
C LEU A 411 12.59 18.49 7.95
N TYR A 412 13.34 19.54 8.24
CA TYR A 412 14.74 19.67 7.82
C TYR A 412 15.54 20.59 8.76
N PRO A 413 16.86 20.42 8.90
CA PRO A 413 17.59 19.23 8.48
C PRO A 413 17.12 18.00 9.26
N ASN A 414 17.26 16.81 8.68
CA ASN A 414 16.93 15.55 9.34
C ASN A 414 17.93 14.49 8.89
N PRO A 415 18.98 14.16 9.67
CA PRO A 415 19.13 14.46 11.10
C PRO A 415 19.35 15.94 11.46
N VAL A 416 18.87 16.36 12.63
CA VAL A 416 18.89 17.75 13.12
C VAL A 416 19.83 17.93 14.30
N VAL A 417 20.56 19.04 14.34
CA VAL A 417 21.40 19.37 15.51
C VAL A 417 20.61 20.25 16.48
N ASP A 418 20.33 21.52 16.16
CA ASP A 418 19.74 22.43 17.17
C ASP A 418 18.34 22.93 16.83
N LYS A 419 18.07 23.15 15.55
CA LYS A 419 16.83 23.73 15.06
C LYS A 419 16.25 22.90 13.93
N LEU A 420 15.02 22.45 14.14
CA LEU A 420 14.25 21.69 13.17
C LEU A 420 13.30 22.65 12.46
N HIS A 421 13.53 22.91 11.18
CA HIS A 421 12.59 23.65 10.34
C HIS A 421 11.39 22.77 10.00
N VAL A 422 10.22 23.39 10.03
CA VAL A 422 8.93 22.75 9.90
C VAL A 422 8.15 23.51 8.83
N ALA A 423 8.00 22.88 7.66
CA ALA A 423 7.24 23.44 6.55
C ALA A 423 5.99 22.59 6.27
N ALA A 424 4.94 23.22 5.74
CA ALA A 424 3.78 22.54 5.16
C ALA A 424 3.40 23.25 3.86
N SER A 425 2.94 22.48 2.87
CA SER A 425 2.75 22.96 1.49
C SER A 425 1.81 24.17 1.36
N ASP A 426 0.87 24.36 2.29
CA ASP A 426 -0.17 25.41 2.21
C ASP A 426 -0.64 25.94 3.59
N LEU A 427 0.22 25.93 4.61
CA LEU A 427 -0.15 26.40 5.95
C LEU A 427 0.93 27.30 6.57
N ALA A 428 0.52 28.50 7.02
CA ALA A 428 1.37 29.33 7.87
C ALA A 428 1.44 28.70 9.26
N LEU A 429 2.55 28.02 9.55
CA LEU A 429 2.77 27.31 10.81
C LEU A 429 3.35 28.19 11.92
N VAL A 430 3.77 29.42 11.60
CA VAL A 430 4.34 30.37 12.56
C VAL A 430 3.34 30.65 13.67
N GLY A 431 3.75 30.46 14.93
CA GLY A 431 2.89 30.60 16.10
C GLY A 431 2.10 29.34 16.48
N SER A 432 2.21 28.24 15.73
CA SER A 432 1.54 26.97 16.08
C SER A 432 2.24 26.28 17.25
N GLN A 433 1.46 25.67 18.14
CA GLN A 433 1.98 24.85 19.24
C GLN A 433 2.53 23.54 18.68
N TYR A 434 3.69 23.10 19.17
CA TYR A 434 4.24 21.78 18.86
C TYR A 434 4.56 20.97 20.11
N GLN A 435 4.56 19.66 19.97
CA GLN A 435 5.03 18.68 20.93
C GLN A 435 6.03 17.75 20.25
N ILE A 436 7.01 17.27 21.01
CA ILE A 436 7.97 16.27 20.55
C ILE A 436 7.82 15.04 21.44
N LEU A 437 7.62 13.89 20.82
CA LEU A 437 7.50 12.60 21.49
C LEU A 437 8.76 11.78 21.25
N ASP A 438 9.21 11.04 22.27
CA ASP A 438 10.23 10.00 22.10
C ASP A 438 9.69 8.76 21.38
N ALA A 439 10.55 7.77 21.14
CA ALA A 439 10.18 6.52 20.48
C ALA A 439 9.11 5.71 21.23
N GLN A 440 8.89 5.97 22.52
CA GLN A 440 7.86 5.35 23.34
C GLN A 440 6.56 6.19 23.40
N GLY A 441 6.49 7.28 22.63
CA GLY A 441 5.33 8.18 22.58
C GLY A 441 5.23 9.13 23.76
N ARG A 442 6.24 9.23 24.62
CA ARG A 442 6.26 10.16 25.76
C ARG A 442 6.66 11.55 25.30
N GLN A 443 5.93 12.57 25.71
CA GLN A 443 6.30 13.95 25.41
C GLN A 443 7.60 14.33 26.12
N VAL A 444 8.62 14.66 25.34
CA VAL A 444 9.95 15.08 25.82
C VAL A 444 10.22 16.57 25.66
N SER A 445 9.49 17.24 24.75
CA SER A 445 9.59 18.68 24.56
C SER A 445 8.27 19.24 24.02
N ARG A 446 8.05 20.54 24.21
CA ARG A 446 6.92 21.30 23.64
C ARG A 446 7.33 22.75 23.45
N GLY A 447 6.69 23.44 22.53
CA GLY A 447 6.96 24.86 22.29
C GLY A 447 6.01 25.47 21.29
N VAL A 448 6.38 26.66 20.81
CA VAL A 448 5.69 27.36 19.73
C VAL A 448 6.67 27.47 18.56
N LEU A 449 6.19 27.26 17.34
CA LEU A 449 7.02 27.44 16.16
C LEU A 449 7.35 28.93 15.97
N GLU A 450 8.60 29.29 16.21
CA GLU A 450 9.13 30.63 15.94
C GLU A 450 9.80 30.62 14.56
N ASN A 451 9.34 31.49 13.66
CA ASN A 451 9.78 31.53 12.26
C ASN A 451 9.79 30.14 11.59
N GLY A 452 8.77 29.32 11.87
CA GLY A 452 8.63 27.97 11.28
C GLY A 452 9.64 26.94 11.80
N SER A 453 10.25 27.16 12.96
CA SER A 453 11.26 26.26 13.52
C SER A 453 10.89 25.79 14.93
N ALA A 454 11.19 24.51 15.22
CA ALA A 454 11.14 23.92 16.54
C ALA A 454 12.57 23.83 17.13
N ASN A 455 12.72 24.24 18.39
CA ASN A 455 13.98 24.08 19.11
C ASN A 455 14.11 22.65 19.64
N VAL A 456 15.19 21.99 19.25
CA VAL A 456 15.50 20.60 19.57
C VAL A 456 16.88 20.42 20.20
N ALA A 457 17.60 21.51 20.46
CA ALA A 457 18.99 21.49 20.94
C ALA A 457 19.18 20.70 22.26
N THR A 458 18.17 20.69 23.13
CA THR A 458 18.24 20.00 24.43
C THR A 458 17.88 18.52 24.37
N LEU A 459 17.45 18.01 23.21
CA LEU A 459 17.10 16.61 23.04
C LEU A 459 18.38 15.77 22.91
N PRO A 460 18.52 14.65 23.65
CA PRO A 460 19.57 13.67 23.41
C PRO A 460 19.50 13.13 21.97
N PRO A 461 20.61 12.65 21.39
CA PRO A 461 20.58 11.97 20.09
C PRO A 461 19.56 10.82 20.08
N GLY A 462 18.76 10.73 19.03
CA GLY A 462 17.69 9.72 18.96
C GLY A 462 16.59 10.01 17.94
N MET A 463 15.63 9.10 17.83
CA MET A 463 14.44 9.26 17.01
C MET A 463 13.30 9.91 17.80
N TYR A 464 12.64 10.88 17.17
CA TYR A 464 11.55 11.64 17.75
C TYR A 464 10.39 11.82 16.76
N VAL A 465 9.21 12.11 17.29
CA VAL A 465 8.02 12.50 16.51
C VAL A 465 7.68 13.94 16.84
N LEU A 466 7.69 14.83 15.85
CA LEU A 466 7.11 16.17 15.97
C LEU A 466 5.60 16.09 15.74
N VAL A 467 4.83 16.73 16.61
CA VAL A 467 3.38 16.92 16.52
C VAL A 467 3.08 18.41 16.51
N VAL A 468 2.52 18.95 15.44
CA VAL A 468 2.14 20.38 15.35
C VAL A 468 0.63 20.50 15.41
N GLN A 469 0.12 21.28 16.37
CA GLN A 469 -1.30 21.52 16.55
C GLN A 469 -1.78 22.55 15.52
N THR A 470 -2.79 22.20 14.74
CA THR A 470 -3.45 23.10 13.78
C THR A 470 -4.96 23.18 14.07
N ASN A 471 -5.65 24.19 13.51
CA ASN A 471 -7.09 24.41 13.72
C ASN A 471 -8.00 23.31 13.14
N GLY A 472 -7.45 22.27 12.48
CA GLY A 472 -8.19 21.17 11.87
C GLY A 472 -7.90 19.80 12.47
N GLN A 473 -6.61 19.44 12.64
CA GLN A 473 -6.08 18.21 13.26
C GLN A 473 -4.57 18.38 13.57
N PRO A 474 -3.98 17.62 14.52
CA PRO A 474 -2.53 17.62 14.71
C PRO A 474 -1.83 16.99 13.50
N LEU A 475 -0.79 17.65 12.99
CA LEU A 475 0.08 17.13 11.95
C LEU A 475 1.31 16.47 12.60
N THR A 476 1.74 15.31 12.11
CA THR A 476 2.86 14.58 12.72
C THR A 476 3.93 14.22 11.69
N GLN A 477 5.20 14.26 12.09
CA GLN A 477 6.32 13.80 11.26
C GLN A 477 7.53 13.40 12.12
N ARG A 478 8.24 12.35 11.72
CA ARG A 478 9.42 11.83 12.43
C ARG A 478 10.69 12.58 12.05
N PHE A 479 11.60 12.76 13.00
CA PHE A 479 12.95 13.27 12.77
C PHE A 479 13.99 12.60 13.68
N ILE A 480 15.24 12.68 13.27
CA ILE A 480 16.42 12.16 13.98
C ILE A 480 17.19 13.36 14.52
N LYS A 481 17.61 13.32 15.78
CA LYS A 481 18.39 14.35 16.50
C LYS A 481 19.81 13.89 16.78
#